data_AF-A0A6C0K438-F1
#
_entry.id   AF-A0A6C0K438-F1
#
_cell.length_a   1.000
_cell.length_b   1.000
_cell.length_c   1.000
_cell.angle_alpha   90.00
_cell.angle_beta   90.00
_cell.angle_gamma   90.00
#
_symmetry.space_group_name_H-M   'P 1'
#
loop_
_entity.id
_entity.type
_entity.pdbx_description
1 polymer ?
#
loop_
_entity_poly.entity_id
_entity_poly.type
_entity_poly.pdbx_seq_one_letter_code
_entity_poly.pdbx_strand_id
1 'polypeptide(L)'
;MGIFDSVLNKISSAASGAKDAIDNKAERTAINIAFLGMAPEWLLDDIQHMNRSIGIPLPDSFEPTGMAQLAAETATFGYIVAQIIFGILACLYYLWNKFKVLSLALIIIAVGLRFFYTKNMSLLNDFLLSTSIISLCILCFVIIWVFLLYYVFDLKRSTIKNGVLYTAPLVNVYANFFSSDMRNKINNIKSDKGLGKMNVALLEVGWTALFFCIISSVLYFTRSEWEPFIDKIRESFMSKQDTKNTTGDAGGPSYEESDVEPFIDKSAVEESTDPAEHVTIVNIQPVSIKQIGYIGPTERGGSFEIETAIIEATRAGIRFFVLQIDYLDKTLGNGFEEKKEPTLVYRDDNGNLISTNGASITDLAQKISTYGFNADFPASTQPLILYLHFVRTPNTLTNPEKYFKFLKKVAKALAPIQPFILNKIDTTDFTRQKNERALLYSQTSIFDGKILVWTNADTTIFRNTAKLSLTAAPLEEDLDYMACMRVYLDDENDSFGITSMAHGKTAHAVIAPYARLNAMRGIWNKPNSERDDFSVKGKTRFVIAMPGQTEEINERDVYQVMKVLGVNTVPMNIFAKTNVEILSQIKLWKGEPFLKMKQPILQSSNTAVAGYTPPPNVLN
;
A
#
# COMPACT_ATOMS: atom_id res chain seq x y z
N MET A 1 21.96 26.20 32.99
CA MET A 1 20.81 26.35 32.08
C MET A 1 21.04 27.45 31.06
N GLY A 2 21.22 28.73 31.45
CA GLY A 2 21.37 29.84 30.49
C GLY A 2 22.47 29.71 29.42
N ILE A 3 23.61 29.09 29.73
CA ILE A 3 24.68 28.81 28.73
C ILE A 3 24.22 27.75 27.71
N PHE A 4 23.42 26.78 28.14
CA PHE A 4 22.95 25.68 27.30
C PHE A 4 21.83 26.12 26.36
N ASP A 5 20.91 26.96 26.85
CA ASP A 5 19.85 27.57 26.03
C ASP A 5 20.45 28.55 25.01
N SER A 6 21.52 29.27 25.37
CA SER A 6 22.25 30.12 24.43
C SER A 6 22.94 29.31 23.32
N VAL A 7 23.42 28.11 23.61
CA VAL A 7 24.04 27.22 22.61
C VAL A 7 22.98 26.59 21.71
N LEU A 8 21.86 26.11 22.26
CA LEU A 8 20.74 25.58 21.48
C LEU A 8 20.12 26.62 20.55
N ASN A 9 19.96 27.87 21.01
CA ASN A 9 19.46 28.96 20.17
C ASN A 9 20.43 29.33 19.05
N LYS A 10 21.75 29.29 19.31
CA LYS A 10 22.78 29.49 18.27
C LYS A 10 22.81 28.37 17.26
N ILE A 11 22.63 27.12 17.68
CA ILE A 11 22.57 25.94 16.80
C ILE A 11 21.28 25.96 15.95
N SER A 12 20.14 26.29 16.56
CA SER A 12 18.86 26.40 15.85
C SER A 12 18.89 27.53 14.81
N SER A 13 19.49 28.68 15.14
CA SER A 13 19.67 29.80 14.21
C SER A 13 20.67 29.48 13.09
N ALA A 14 21.73 28.73 13.38
CA ALA A 14 22.67 28.26 12.37
C ALA A 14 22.04 27.21 11.44
N ALA A 15 21.18 26.34 11.96
CA ALA A 15 20.46 25.33 11.19
C ALA A 15 19.39 25.95 10.28
N SER A 16 18.67 26.98 10.74
CA SER A 16 17.71 27.70 9.89
C SER A 16 18.44 28.47 8.79
N GLY A 17 19.53 29.17 9.12
CA GLY A 17 20.35 29.88 8.11
C GLY A 17 21.00 28.94 7.09
N ALA A 18 21.39 27.72 7.49
CA ALA A 18 21.90 26.72 6.57
C ALA A 18 20.79 26.17 5.64
N LYS A 19 19.58 25.97 6.15
CA LYS A 19 18.42 25.57 5.35
C LYS A 19 18.05 26.65 4.33
N ASP A 20 17.94 27.91 4.75
CA ASP A 20 17.62 29.03 3.87
C ASP A 20 18.71 29.27 2.81
N ALA A 21 19.99 29.01 3.14
CA ALA A 21 21.09 29.08 2.20
C ALA A 21 21.11 27.90 1.20
N ILE A 22 20.71 26.71 1.62
CA ILE A 22 20.56 25.53 0.76
C ILE A 22 19.37 25.70 -0.19
N ASP A 23 18.24 26.20 0.32
CA ASP A 23 17.04 26.43 -0.47
C ASP A 23 17.26 27.56 -1.49
N ASN A 24 17.88 28.69 -1.08
CA ASN A 24 18.29 29.75 -2.02
C ASN A 24 19.34 29.28 -3.04
N LYS A 25 20.26 28.38 -2.67
CA LYS A 25 21.29 27.86 -3.59
C LYS A 25 20.70 26.83 -4.56
N ALA A 26 19.76 26.00 -4.12
CA ALA A 26 19.00 25.08 -4.96
C ALA A 26 18.09 25.82 -5.94
N GLU A 27 17.42 26.89 -5.49
CA GLU A 27 16.58 27.76 -6.33
C GLU A 27 17.44 28.54 -7.35
N ARG A 28 18.58 29.09 -6.95
CA ARG A 28 19.54 29.73 -7.87
C ARG A 28 20.19 28.75 -8.86
N THR A 29 20.42 27.50 -8.46
CA THR A 29 20.98 26.45 -9.33
C THR A 29 19.93 25.98 -10.35
N ALA A 30 18.67 25.82 -9.95
CA ALA A 30 17.56 25.52 -10.86
C ALA A 30 17.30 26.68 -11.85
N ILE A 31 17.37 27.94 -11.40
CA ILE A 31 17.23 29.13 -12.24
C ILE A 31 18.43 29.28 -13.20
N ASN A 32 19.66 29.02 -12.74
CA ASN A 32 20.85 29.07 -13.59
C ASN A 32 20.91 27.93 -14.61
N ILE A 33 20.42 26.72 -14.28
CA ILE A 33 20.30 25.60 -15.22
C ILE A 33 19.24 25.89 -16.29
N ALA A 34 18.14 26.58 -15.94
CA ALA A 34 17.15 27.04 -16.90
C ALA A 34 17.67 28.19 -17.80
N PHE A 35 18.56 29.05 -17.29
CA PHE A 35 19.14 30.18 -18.05
C PHE A 35 20.32 29.79 -18.96
N LEU A 36 21.11 28.78 -18.60
CA LEU A 36 22.28 28.33 -19.38
C LEU A 36 21.92 27.63 -20.70
N GLY A 37 20.66 27.24 -20.90
CA GLY A 37 20.17 26.75 -22.20
C GLY A 37 19.95 27.84 -23.25
N MET A 38 20.12 29.13 -22.91
CA MET A 38 19.83 30.27 -23.80
C MET A 38 20.84 31.43 -23.68
N ALA A 39 22.04 31.20 -23.15
CA ALA A 39 23.03 32.28 -22.98
C ALA A 39 23.70 32.68 -24.32
N PRO A 40 23.82 33.98 -24.65
CA PRO A 40 24.50 34.43 -25.87
C PRO A 40 26.04 34.32 -25.74
N GLU A 41 26.73 34.12 -26.88
CA GLU A 41 28.17 33.82 -26.99
C GLU A 41 29.11 34.79 -26.23
N TRP A 42 28.73 36.06 -26.04
CA TRP A 42 29.58 37.04 -25.34
C TRP A 42 29.77 36.72 -23.84
N LEU A 43 28.84 36.00 -23.21
CA LEU A 43 28.95 35.61 -21.80
C LEU A 43 29.94 34.46 -21.59
N LEU A 44 30.15 33.62 -22.63
CA LEU A 44 31.17 32.58 -22.60
C LEU A 44 32.59 33.17 -22.67
N ASP A 45 32.77 34.25 -23.44
CA ASP A 45 34.06 34.94 -23.57
C ASP A 45 34.49 35.61 -22.25
N ASP A 46 33.57 36.19 -21.49
CA ASP A 46 33.86 36.80 -20.19
C ASP A 46 34.27 35.75 -19.12
N ILE A 47 33.70 34.54 -19.18
CA ILE A 47 34.06 33.42 -18.29
C ILE A 47 35.45 32.86 -18.64
N GLN A 48 35.79 32.80 -19.93
CA GLN A 48 37.15 32.43 -20.36
C GLN A 48 38.18 33.50 -19.98
N HIS A 49 37.80 34.78 -19.99
CA HIS A 49 38.66 35.88 -19.54
C HIS A 49 38.92 35.84 -18.03
N MET A 50 37.92 35.48 -17.22
CA MET A 50 38.09 35.28 -15.77
C MET A 50 39.01 34.09 -15.45
N ASN A 51 38.92 32.97 -16.15
CA ASN A 51 39.77 31.81 -15.87
C ASN A 51 41.26 32.05 -16.20
N ARG A 52 41.58 32.90 -17.19
CA ARG A 52 42.97 33.30 -17.46
C ARG A 52 43.63 34.09 -16.32
N SER A 53 42.84 34.71 -15.44
CA SER A 53 43.36 35.47 -14.29
C SER A 53 43.73 34.61 -13.07
N ILE A 54 43.40 33.31 -13.07
CA ILE A 54 43.58 32.40 -11.92
C ILE A 54 44.70 31.37 -12.16
N GLY A 55 45.27 31.29 -13.37
CA GLY A 55 46.54 30.59 -13.62
C GLY A 55 46.52 29.06 -13.52
N ILE A 56 45.36 28.41 -13.67
CA ILE A 56 45.25 26.94 -13.65
C ILE A 56 44.94 26.45 -15.08
N PRO A 57 45.80 25.60 -15.70
CA PRO A 57 45.50 25.02 -16.98
C PRO A 57 44.51 23.86 -16.80
N LEU A 58 43.41 23.87 -17.55
CA LEU A 58 42.47 22.74 -17.61
C LEU A 58 42.83 21.81 -18.79
N PRO A 59 42.66 20.48 -18.66
CA PRO A 59 42.84 19.54 -19.77
C PRO A 59 41.66 19.61 -20.75
N ASP A 60 41.92 19.34 -22.03
CA ASP A 60 41.05 19.62 -23.18
C ASP A 60 39.71 18.85 -23.27
N SER A 61 39.31 18.08 -22.26
CA SER A 61 37.96 17.50 -22.22
C SER A 61 37.55 17.10 -20.80
N PHE A 62 36.58 17.83 -20.23
CA PHE A 62 35.97 17.47 -18.95
C PHE A 62 34.48 17.84 -18.97
N GLU A 63 33.61 16.85 -18.72
CA GLU A 63 32.14 17.03 -18.75
C GLU A 63 31.59 17.62 -17.44
N PRO A 64 30.59 18.52 -17.49
CA PRO A 64 30.07 19.25 -16.31
C PRO A 64 29.30 18.39 -15.29
N THR A 65 28.92 17.16 -15.65
CA THR A 65 28.01 16.29 -14.89
C THR A 65 28.67 15.67 -13.64
N GLY A 66 29.98 15.42 -13.66
CA GLY A 66 30.68 14.74 -12.56
C GLY A 66 30.79 15.55 -11.26
N MET A 67 30.94 16.87 -11.35
CA MET A 67 31.06 17.74 -10.15
C MET A 67 29.72 17.98 -9.46
N ALA A 68 28.63 18.02 -10.23
CA ALA A 68 27.28 18.15 -9.69
C ALA A 68 26.85 16.88 -8.92
N GLN A 69 27.20 15.71 -9.45
CA GLN A 69 26.91 14.43 -8.81
C GLN A 69 27.71 14.24 -7.50
N LEU A 70 29.01 14.54 -7.52
CA LEU A 70 29.85 14.45 -6.31
C LEU A 70 29.40 15.42 -5.21
N ALA A 71 28.95 16.63 -5.57
CA ALA A 71 28.42 17.60 -4.61
C ALA A 71 27.07 17.16 -4.00
N ALA A 72 26.18 16.55 -4.80
CA ALA A 72 24.90 16.02 -4.34
C ALA A 72 25.08 14.81 -3.40
N GLU A 73 26.01 13.90 -3.72
CA GLU A 73 26.32 12.74 -2.90
C GLU A 73 26.94 13.15 -1.55
N THR A 74 27.84 14.15 -1.55
CA THR A 74 28.48 14.66 -0.33
C THR A 74 27.47 15.40 0.57
N ALA A 75 26.52 16.15 0.00
CA ALA A 75 25.45 16.82 0.75
C ALA A 75 24.46 15.83 1.37
N THR A 76 24.11 14.77 0.63
CA THR A 76 23.21 13.71 1.11
C THR A 76 23.83 12.93 2.27
N PHE A 77 25.13 12.61 2.18
CA PHE A 77 25.86 11.97 3.26
C PHE A 77 25.92 12.85 4.52
N GLY A 78 26.19 14.15 4.36
CA GLY A 78 26.17 15.11 5.48
C GLY A 78 24.81 15.21 6.18
N TYR A 79 23.71 15.17 5.42
CA TYR A 79 22.35 15.20 5.96
C TYR A 79 22.02 13.94 6.77
N ILE A 80 22.40 12.76 6.28
CA ILE A 80 22.19 11.48 6.98
C ILE A 80 22.97 11.45 8.29
N VAL A 81 24.23 11.90 8.29
CA VAL A 81 25.05 11.97 9.50
C VAL A 81 24.45 12.95 10.53
N ALA A 82 23.93 14.10 10.07
CA ALA A 82 23.28 15.07 10.95
C ALA A 82 21.99 14.51 11.60
N GLN A 83 21.17 13.78 10.85
CA GLN A 83 19.95 13.13 11.37
C GLN A 83 20.27 12.04 12.40
N ILE A 84 21.31 11.24 12.16
CA ILE A 84 21.77 10.22 13.12
C ILE A 84 22.25 10.88 14.42
N ILE A 85 23.06 11.95 14.32
CA ILE A 85 23.53 12.70 15.49
C ILE A 85 22.35 13.31 16.25
N PHE A 86 21.37 13.89 15.55
CA PHE A 86 20.18 14.47 16.19
C PHE A 86 19.34 13.41 16.91
N GLY A 87 19.12 12.24 16.29
CA GLY A 87 18.43 11.11 16.93
C GLY A 87 19.15 10.60 18.18
N ILE A 88 20.48 10.50 18.14
CA ILE A 88 21.29 10.11 19.30
C ILE A 88 21.16 11.15 20.42
N LEU A 89 21.25 12.44 20.10
CA LEU A 89 21.12 13.52 21.08
C LEU A 89 19.72 13.60 21.69
N ALA A 90 18.66 13.41 20.90
CA ALA A 90 17.28 13.35 21.40
C ALA A 90 17.06 12.15 22.32
N CYS A 91 17.62 10.99 21.99
CA CYS A 91 17.54 9.79 22.80
C CYS A 91 18.32 9.95 24.12
N LEU A 92 19.53 10.52 24.07
CA LEU A 92 20.32 10.86 25.25
C LEU A 92 19.61 11.90 26.13
N TYR A 93 18.97 12.91 25.53
CA TYR A 93 18.18 13.91 26.25
C TYR A 93 16.95 13.30 26.93
N TYR A 94 16.25 12.38 26.26
CA TYR A 94 15.11 11.66 26.81
C TYR A 94 15.53 10.75 27.98
N LEU A 95 16.60 9.98 27.81
CA LEU A 95 17.19 9.15 28.87
C LEU A 95 17.66 10.00 30.06
N TRP A 96 18.31 11.13 29.80
CA TRP A 96 18.73 12.07 30.82
C TRP A 96 17.54 12.63 31.61
N ASN A 97 16.43 12.96 30.95
CA ASN A 97 15.23 13.46 31.61
C ASN A 97 14.50 12.39 32.43
N LYS A 98 14.46 11.13 31.97
CA LYS A 98 13.79 10.03 32.68
C LYS A 98 14.59 9.51 33.88
N PHE A 99 15.91 9.53 33.81
CA PHE A 99 16.79 8.93 34.82
C PHE A 99 17.49 9.95 35.73
N LYS A 100 17.01 11.20 35.81
CA LYS A 100 17.61 12.29 36.62
C LYS A 100 18.03 11.87 38.03
N VAL A 101 17.20 11.08 38.71
CA VAL A 101 17.46 10.59 40.09
C VAL A 101 18.54 9.50 40.10
N LEU A 102 18.53 8.61 39.12
CA LEU A 102 19.52 7.53 38.99
C LEU A 102 20.89 8.05 38.54
N SER A 103 20.92 9.03 37.62
CA SER A 103 22.13 9.71 37.17
C SER A 103 22.78 10.50 38.31
N LEU A 104 21.97 11.19 39.13
CA LEU A 104 22.46 11.90 40.32
C LEU A 104 22.99 10.92 41.38
N ALA A 105 22.29 9.81 41.63
CA ALA A 105 22.75 8.77 42.55
C ALA A 105 24.07 8.12 42.11
N LEU A 106 24.22 7.83 40.80
CA LEU A 106 25.45 7.28 40.25
C LEU A 106 26.61 8.29 40.28
N ILE A 107 26.35 9.58 40.08
CA ILE A 107 27.36 10.64 40.24
C ILE A 107 27.78 10.76 41.71
N ILE A 108 26.84 10.70 42.66
CA ILE A 108 27.15 10.74 44.10
C ILE A 108 27.97 9.51 44.51
N ILE A 109 27.62 8.33 44.01
CA ILE A 109 28.38 7.08 44.24
C ILE A 109 29.77 7.17 43.61
N ALA A 110 29.90 7.69 42.39
CA ALA A 110 31.19 7.85 41.70
C ALA A 110 32.10 8.88 42.40
N VAL A 111 31.52 9.99 42.88
CA VAL A 111 32.26 11.01 43.65
C VAL A 111 32.63 10.47 45.03
N GLY A 112 31.74 9.74 45.70
CA GLY A 112 32.02 9.06 46.97
C GLY A 112 33.12 8.02 46.86
N LEU A 113 33.09 7.19 45.82
CA LEU A 113 34.15 6.21 45.51
C LEU A 113 35.47 6.91 45.21
N ARG A 114 35.47 7.99 44.42
CA ARG A 114 36.68 8.77 44.13
C ARG A 114 37.30 9.41 45.38
N PHE A 115 36.47 9.92 46.29
CA PHE A 115 36.90 10.54 47.55
C PHE A 115 37.42 9.52 48.57
N PHE A 116 36.83 8.32 48.58
CA PHE A 116 37.29 7.20 49.40
C PHE A 116 38.63 6.63 48.88
N TYR A 117 38.84 6.67 47.56
CA TYR A 117 40.07 6.20 46.91
C TYR A 117 41.26 7.16 47.03
N THR A 118 41.05 8.48 46.93
CA THR A 118 42.14 9.46 47.05
C THR A 118 42.73 9.54 48.45
N LYS A 119 42.05 9.03 49.48
CA LYS A 119 42.50 9.12 50.87
C LYS A 119 43.29 7.91 51.37
N ASN A 120 43.29 6.77 50.65
CA ASN A 120 43.75 5.49 51.22
C ASN A 120 44.76 4.67 50.40
N MET A 121 45.34 5.16 49.30
CA MET A 121 46.33 4.36 48.55
C MET A 121 47.44 5.23 47.96
N SER A 122 48.54 5.38 48.69
CA SER A 122 49.86 5.54 48.10
C SER A 122 50.54 4.18 48.14
N LEU A 123 50.90 3.63 46.96
CA LEU A 123 51.50 2.31 46.71
C LEU A 123 50.53 1.13 46.49
N LEU A 124 49.95 1.04 45.28
CA LEU A 124 49.83 -0.25 44.58
C LEU A 124 49.54 -0.05 43.07
N ASN A 125 50.25 -0.82 42.25
CA ASN A 125 50.32 -0.84 40.77
C ASN A 125 49.05 -0.45 39.97
N ASP A 126 49.23 0.45 38.99
CA ASP A 126 48.24 0.90 38.00
C ASP A 126 47.60 -0.24 37.17
N PHE A 127 48.23 -1.41 37.11
CA PHE A 127 47.75 -2.57 36.34
C PHE A 127 46.66 -3.39 37.04
N LEU A 128 46.70 -3.49 38.38
CA LEU A 128 45.63 -4.13 39.16
C LEU A 128 44.41 -3.22 39.29
N LEU A 129 44.63 -1.90 39.18
CA LEU A 129 43.57 -0.89 39.27
C LEU A 129 42.66 -0.91 38.03
N SER A 130 43.22 -1.04 36.82
CA SER A 130 42.42 -1.09 35.58
C SER A 130 41.57 -2.36 35.47
N THR A 131 42.14 -3.51 35.86
CA THR A 131 41.43 -4.79 35.86
C THR A 131 40.32 -4.87 36.92
N SER A 132 40.52 -4.23 38.08
CA SER A 132 39.51 -4.13 39.13
C SER A 132 38.34 -3.21 38.76
N ILE A 133 38.64 -2.07 38.12
CA ILE A 133 37.61 -1.13 37.64
C ILE A 133 36.79 -1.77 36.51
N ILE A 134 37.44 -2.47 35.57
CA ILE A 134 36.74 -3.18 34.49
C ILE A 134 35.87 -4.31 35.07
N SER A 135 36.38 -5.08 36.04
CA SER A 135 35.60 -6.14 36.70
C SER A 135 34.40 -5.58 37.47
N LEU A 136 34.54 -4.42 38.11
CA LEU A 136 33.44 -3.74 38.80
C LEU A 136 32.39 -3.21 37.82
N CYS A 137 32.80 -2.64 36.68
CA CYS A 137 31.89 -2.22 35.62
C CYS A 137 31.12 -3.39 35.01
N ILE A 138 31.79 -4.53 34.77
CA ILE A 138 31.15 -5.76 34.29
C ILE A 138 30.15 -6.28 35.33
N LEU A 139 30.52 -6.30 36.61
CA LEU A 139 29.62 -6.74 37.69
C LEU A 139 28.38 -5.85 37.81
N CYS A 140 28.55 -4.53 37.77
CA CYS A 140 27.43 -3.57 37.75
C CYS A 140 26.52 -3.78 36.54
N PHE A 141 27.11 -4.06 35.36
CA PHE A 141 26.35 -4.33 34.15
C PHE A 141 25.56 -5.65 34.23
N VAL A 142 26.16 -6.71 34.79
CA VAL A 142 25.48 -7.99 35.04
C VAL A 142 24.33 -7.83 36.02
N ILE A 143 24.52 -7.06 37.10
CA ILE A 143 23.46 -6.79 38.10
C ILE A 143 22.29 -6.03 37.45
N ILE A 144 22.59 -4.99 36.66
CA ILE A 144 21.57 -4.23 35.92
C ILE A 144 20.81 -5.16 34.94
N TRP A 145 21.52 -6.04 34.25
CA TRP A 145 20.93 -6.98 33.29
C TRP A 145 20.06 -8.04 33.97
N VAL A 146 20.48 -8.57 35.12
CA VAL A 146 19.67 -9.50 35.94
C VAL A 146 18.41 -8.81 36.46
N PHE A 147 18.49 -7.55 36.89
CA PHE A 147 17.31 -6.77 37.27
C PHE A 147 16.36 -6.52 36.09
N LEU A 148 16.90 -6.23 34.91
CA LEU A 148 16.12 -6.04 33.69
C LEU A 148 15.41 -7.33 33.26
N LEU A 149 16.11 -8.47 33.31
CA LEU A 149 15.50 -9.78 33.07
C LEU A 149 14.43 -10.12 34.11
N TYR A 150 14.71 -9.90 35.40
CA TYR A 150 13.73 -10.11 36.47
C TYR A 150 12.47 -9.29 36.23
N TYR A 151 12.62 -8.01 35.87
CA TYR A 151 11.51 -7.11 35.55
C TYR A 151 10.72 -7.56 34.31
N VAL A 152 11.41 -8.03 33.27
CA VAL A 152 10.78 -8.58 32.05
C VAL A 152 10.04 -9.91 32.34
N PHE A 153 10.59 -10.76 33.21
CA PHE A 153 9.94 -12.02 33.60
C PHE A 153 8.74 -11.79 34.54
N ASP A 154 8.80 -10.79 35.42
CA ASP A 154 7.70 -10.40 36.31
C ASP A 154 6.53 -9.78 35.51
N LEU A 155 6.83 -8.95 34.51
CA LEU A 155 5.84 -8.45 33.54
C LEU A 155 5.18 -9.59 32.75
N LYS A 156 5.95 -10.60 32.32
CA LYS A 156 5.42 -11.80 31.66
C LYS A 156 4.43 -12.58 32.52
N ARG A 157 4.55 -12.53 33.85
CA ARG A 157 3.62 -13.24 34.75
C ARG A 157 2.24 -12.57 34.80
N SER A 158 2.15 -11.29 34.44
CA SER A 158 0.88 -10.52 34.40
C SER A 158 0.14 -10.58 33.06
N THR A 159 0.83 -10.92 31.97
CA THR A 159 0.30 -10.78 30.59
C THR A 159 0.28 -12.08 29.79
N ILE A 160 0.29 -13.24 30.44
CA ILE A 160 0.07 -14.53 29.78
C ILE A 160 -1.39 -14.93 29.99
N LYS A 161 -2.26 -14.51 29.07
CA LYS A 161 -3.45 -15.30 28.74
C LYS A 161 -3.65 -15.60 27.27
N ASN A 162 -3.13 -14.81 26.31
CA ASN A 162 -3.28 -15.14 24.89
C ASN A 162 -2.09 -14.61 24.08
N GLY A 163 -1.36 -15.49 23.39
CA GLY A 163 -0.37 -15.05 22.38
C GLY A 163 1.02 -15.66 22.50
N VAL A 164 1.13 -16.99 22.39
CA VAL A 164 2.42 -17.67 22.19
C VAL A 164 2.32 -18.56 20.95
N LEU A 165 2.49 -17.97 19.76
CA LEU A 165 2.71 -18.78 18.56
C LEU A 165 3.70 -18.17 17.53
N TYR A 166 3.93 -16.84 17.54
CA TYR A 166 4.72 -16.20 16.47
C TYR A 166 6.15 -15.78 16.84
N THR A 167 6.54 -15.79 18.12
CA THR A 167 7.87 -15.30 18.53
C THR A 167 8.93 -16.40 18.68
N ALA A 168 8.50 -17.66 18.80
CA ALA A 168 9.41 -18.78 19.05
C ALA A 168 10.38 -19.06 17.89
N PRO A 169 9.99 -19.01 16.60
CA PRO A 169 10.89 -19.34 15.50
C PRO A 169 11.98 -18.27 15.27
N LEU A 170 11.61 -16.99 15.32
CA LEU A 170 12.55 -15.89 15.08
C LEU A 170 13.59 -15.80 16.20
N VAL A 171 13.14 -15.90 17.46
CA VAL A 171 14.06 -15.92 18.62
C VAL A 171 14.98 -17.14 18.55
N ASN A 172 14.52 -18.30 18.10
CA ASN A 172 15.37 -19.47 17.90
C ASN A 172 16.41 -19.29 16.79
N VAL A 173 16.04 -18.71 15.64
CA VAL A 173 16.97 -18.47 14.53
C VAL A 173 18.08 -17.51 14.95
N TYR A 174 17.72 -16.40 15.62
CA TYR A 174 18.70 -15.43 16.10
C TYR A 174 19.54 -15.97 17.27
N ALA A 175 18.96 -16.73 18.21
CA ALA A 175 19.69 -17.35 19.31
C ALA A 175 20.70 -18.41 18.80
N ASN A 176 20.33 -19.20 17.78
CA ASN A 176 21.21 -20.20 17.19
C ASN A 176 22.34 -19.58 16.37
N PHE A 177 22.05 -18.56 15.57
CA PHE A 177 23.09 -17.82 14.83
C PHE A 177 24.10 -17.18 15.79
N PHE A 178 23.60 -16.54 16.86
CA PHE A 178 24.44 -15.86 17.85
C PHE A 178 25.24 -16.84 18.71
N SER A 179 24.64 -17.96 19.12
CA SER A 179 25.33 -19.01 19.88
C SER A 179 26.45 -19.66 19.05
N SER A 180 26.30 -19.72 17.73
CA SER A 180 27.33 -20.23 16.81
C SER A 180 28.48 -19.24 16.64
N ASP A 181 28.19 -17.96 16.37
CA ASP A 181 29.23 -16.94 16.20
C ASP A 181 30.02 -16.69 17.50
N MET A 182 29.34 -16.63 18.65
CA MET A 182 29.98 -16.55 19.97
C MET A 182 30.89 -17.75 20.25
N ARG A 183 30.44 -18.99 19.95
CA ARG A 183 31.27 -20.19 20.14
C ARG A 183 32.51 -20.16 19.26
N ASN A 184 32.37 -19.75 18.00
CA ASN A 184 33.50 -19.67 17.08
C ASN A 184 34.53 -18.64 17.53
N LYS A 185 34.07 -17.46 17.97
CA LYS A 185 34.96 -16.41 18.52
C LYS A 185 35.64 -16.87 19.81
N ILE A 186 34.92 -17.49 20.74
CA ILE A 186 35.49 -18.03 21.99
C ILE A 186 36.51 -19.15 21.73
N ASN A 187 36.24 -20.03 20.76
CA ASN A 187 37.17 -21.10 20.40
C ASN A 187 38.45 -20.57 19.76
N ASN A 188 38.36 -19.53 18.93
CA ASN A 188 39.53 -18.84 18.36
C ASN A 188 40.37 -18.11 19.43
N ILE A 189 39.74 -17.61 20.50
CA ILE A 189 40.45 -17.02 21.64
C ILE A 189 41.24 -18.09 22.43
N LYS A 190 40.70 -19.31 22.56
CA LYS A 190 41.37 -20.40 23.28
C LYS A 190 42.59 -20.95 22.56
N SER A 191 42.68 -20.83 21.23
CA SER A 191 43.81 -21.35 20.45
C SER A 191 45.03 -20.43 20.42
N ASP A 192 44.87 -19.13 20.66
CA ASP A 192 45.95 -18.13 20.55
C ASP A 192 46.39 -17.63 21.95
N LYS A 193 47.52 -18.13 22.46
CA LYS A 193 48.04 -17.85 23.84
C LYS A 193 48.66 -16.45 24.01
N GLY A 194 48.06 -15.39 23.46
CA GLY A 194 48.52 -14.02 23.60
C GLY A 194 47.56 -13.15 24.41
N LEU A 195 47.95 -12.76 25.63
CA LEU A 195 47.13 -11.95 26.55
C LEU A 195 46.57 -10.65 25.91
N GLY A 196 47.29 -10.06 24.95
CA GLY A 196 46.87 -8.84 24.25
C GLY A 196 45.70 -9.04 23.28
N LYS A 197 45.60 -10.20 22.61
CA LYS A 197 44.49 -10.50 21.68
C LYS A 197 43.20 -10.87 22.42
N MET A 198 43.33 -11.43 23.63
CA MET A 198 42.19 -11.78 24.48
C MET A 198 41.37 -10.54 24.88
N ASN A 199 42.04 -9.40 25.14
CA ASN A 199 41.37 -8.14 25.48
C ASN A 199 40.60 -7.55 24.29
N VAL A 200 41.14 -7.65 23.07
CA VAL A 200 40.47 -7.17 21.85
C VAL A 200 39.22 -8.00 21.56
N ALA A 201 39.33 -9.32 21.69
CA ALA A 201 38.19 -10.21 21.43
C ALA A 201 37.08 -10.10 22.50
N LEU A 202 37.43 -9.85 23.76
CA LEU A 202 36.47 -9.52 24.81
C LEU A 202 35.76 -8.19 24.55
N LEU A 203 36.49 -7.19 24.01
CA LEU A 203 35.93 -5.91 23.62
C LEU A 203 34.91 -6.09 22.47
N GLU A 204 35.24 -6.88 21.45
CA GLU A 204 34.35 -7.16 20.31
C GLU A 204 33.08 -7.90 20.74
N VAL A 205 33.19 -8.87 21.64
CA VAL A 205 32.02 -9.57 22.22
C VAL A 205 31.15 -8.58 23.01
N GLY A 206 31.76 -7.68 23.78
CA GLY A 206 31.08 -6.61 24.50
C GLY A 206 30.30 -5.66 23.58
N TRP A 207 30.93 -5.21 22.49
CA TRP A 207 30.28 -4.35 21.48
C TRP A 207 29.12 -5.05 20.77
N THR A 208 29.28 -6.33 20.43
CA THR A 208 28.24 -7.11 19.76
C THR A 208 27.03 -7.30 20.68
N ALA A 209 27.26 -7.59 21.97
CA ALA A 209 26.20 -7.70 22.97
C ALA A 209 25.48 -6.37 23.20
N LEU A 210 26.22 -5.26 23.24
CA LEU A 210 25.65 -3.90 23.37
C LEU A 210 24.76 -3.56 22.17
N PHE A 211 25.23 -3.82 20.95
CA PHE A 211 24.48 -3.57 19.72
C PHE A 211 23.17 -4.37 19.68
N PHE A 212 23.20 -5.64 20.11
CA PHE A 212 22.00 -6.47 20.22
C PHE A 212 21.00 -5.94 21.25
N CYS A 213 21.48 -5.44 22.39
CA CYS A 213 20.63 -4.81 23.41
C CYS A 213 19.96 -3.54 22.88
N ILE A 214 20.67 -2.74 22.08
CA ILE A 214 20.13 -1.53 21.45
C ILE A 214 19.03 -1.91 20.45
N ILE A 215 19.29 -2.85 19.54
CA ILE A 215 18.28 -3.31 18.56
C ILE A 215 17.05 -3.89 19.26
N SER A 216 17.25 -4.75 20.27
CA SER A 216 16.15 -5.37 21.01
C SER A 216 15.31 -4.33 21.77
N SER A 217 15.96 -3.29 22.31
CA SER A 217 15.27 -2.18 22.97
C SER A 217 14.49 -1.34 21.96
N VAL A 218 15.08 -1.03 20.79
CA VAL A 218 14.38 -0.29 19.72
C VAL A 218 13.16 -1.07 19.24
N LEU A 219 13.29 -2.36 18.97
CA LEU A 219 12.17 -3.23 18.56
C LEU A 219 11.08 -3.36 19.64
N TYR A 220 11.47 -3.37 20.91
CA TYR A 220 10.52 -3.39 22.02
C TYR A 220 9.78 -2.05 22.16
N PHE A 221 10.49 -0.93 22.07
CA PHE A 221 9.89 0.41 22.15
C PHE A 221 8.98 0.69 20.97
N THR A 222 9.39 0.36 19.74
CA THR A 222 8.49 0.47 18.58
C THR A 222 7.25 -0.39 18.78
N ARG A 223 7.37 -1.65 19.21
CA ARG A 223 6.19 -2.48 19.51
C ARG A 223 5.28 -1.87 20.58
N SER A 224 5.83 -1.31 21.66
CA SER A 224 5.05 -0.71 22.74
C SER A 224 4.27 0.54 22.31
N GLU A 225 4.73 1.25 21.28
CA GLU A 225 3.99 2.36 20.68
C GLU A 225 2.97 1.89 19.62
N TRP A 226 3.22 0.74 18.99
CA TRP A 226 2.33 0.15 17.98
C TRP A 226 1.05 -0.44 18.58
N GLU A 227 1.07 -1.07 19.76
CA GLU A 227 -0.14 -1.68 20.33
C GLU A 227 -1.24 -0.66 20.73
N PRO A 228 -0.92 0.46 21.42
CA PRO A 228 -1.90 1.53 21.68
C PRO A 228 -2.46 2.17 20.39
N PHE A 229 -1.68 2.16 19.31
CA PHE A 229 -2.11 2.64 17.99
C PHE A 229 -3.09 1.67 17.33
N ILE A 230 -2.85 0.36 17.39
CA ILE A 230 -3.78 -0.67 16.90
C ILE A 230 -5.07 -0.67 17.72
N ASP A 231 -5.00 -0.43 19.03
CA ASP A 231 -6.18 -0.33 19.89
C ASP A 231 -7.00 0.93 19.57
N LYS A 232 -6.37 2.07 19.28
CA LYS A 232 -7.08 3.27 18.78
C LYS A 232 -7.76 3.05 17.43
N ILE A 233 -7.12 2.30 16.52
CA ILE A 233 -7.74 1.89 15.26
C ILE A 233 -9.00 1.06 15.57
N ARG A 234 -8.88 0.05 16.44
CA ARG A 234 -10.00 -0.82 16.85
C ARG A 234 -11.15 -0.02 17.47
N GLU A 235 -10.87 0.91 18.39
CA GLU A 235 -11.89 1.78 19.00
C GLU A 235 -12.56 2.72 17.99
N SER A 236 -11.83 3.23 17.00
CA SER A 236 -12.40 4.09 15.94
C SER A 236 -13.36 3.33 15.01
N PHE A 237 -13.12 2.03 14.82
CA PHE A 237 -14.01 1.15 14.04
C PHE A 237 -15.21 0.66 14.86
N MET A 238 -15.02 0.33 16.14
CA MET A 238 -16.08 -0.23 17.00
C MET A 238 -17.04 0.84 17.54
N SER A 239 -16.54 2.03 17.93
CA SER A 239 -17.39 3.07 18.57
C SER A 239 -18.47 3.65 17.66
N LYS A 240 -18.36 3.49 16.33
CA LYS A 240 -19.39 3.90 15.36
C LYS A 240 -20.47 2.84 15.10
N GLN A 241 -20.23 1.59 15.48
CA GLN A 241 -21.22 0.52 15.34
C GLN A 241 -22.20 0.52 16.52
N ASP A 242 -21.74 0.90 17.72
CA ASP A 242 -22.57 0.97 18.92
C ASP A 242 -23.39 2.27 19.04
N THR A 243 -22.97 3.38 18.39
CA THR A 243 -23.71 4.66 18.47
C THR A 243 -24.99 4.70 17.62
N LYS A 244 -25.27 3.68 16.79
CA LYS A 244 -26.56 3.60 16.05
C LYS A 244 -27.74 3.07 16.90
N ASN A 245 -27.53 2.65 18.14
CA ASN A 245 -28.58 2.12 19.02
C ASN A 245 -28.92 2.96 20.26
N THR A 246 -28.42 4.20 20.37
CA THR A 246 -28.80 5.07 21.49
C THR A 246 -29.05 6.50 21.02
N THR A 247 -30.32 6.80 20.77
CA THR A 247 -30.84 8.17 20.73
C THR A 247 -30.84 8.75 22.14
N GLY A 248 -30.37 10.00 22.29
CA GLY A 248 -30.44 10.72 23.56
C GLY A 248 -29.53 11.94 23.63
N ASP A 249 -29.94 13.00 22.94
CA ASP A 249 -29.88 14.41 23.34
C ASP A 249 -28.93 14.82 24.49
N ALA A 250 -27.93 15.67 24.19
CA ALA A 250 -27.46 16.78 25.04
C ALA A 250 -26.23 17.47 24.43
N GLY A 251 -26.26 18.81 24.33
CA GLY A 251 -25.28 19.62 23.62
C GLY A 251 -24.05 20.13 24.38
N GLY A 252 -23.19 20.80 23.61
CA GLY A 252 -22.05 21.66 24.01
C GLY A 252 -20.68 21.15 23.53
N PRO A 253 -19.61 21.97 23.48
CA PRO A 253 -19.49 23.40 23.17
C PRO A 253 -18.77 23.63 21.82
N SER A 254 -18.94 24.83 21.24
CA SER A 254 -18.33 25.28 19.99
C SER A 254 -16.82 25.53 20.13
N TYR A 255 -16.02 24.89 19.28
CA TYR A 255 -14.64 25.29 19.00
C TYR A 255 -14.60 25.96 17.61
N GLU A 256 -13.99 27.13 17.54
CA GLU A 256 -13.74 27.88 16.29
C GLU A 256 -12.87 27.03 15.36
N GLU A 257 -13.50 26.53 14.29
CA GLU A 257 -12.89 25.76 13.22
C GLU A 257 -12.44 26.74 12.13
N SER A 258 -11.15 26.68 11.79
CA SER A 258 -10.50 27.52 10.79
C SER A 258 -11.15 27.39 9.41
N ASP A 259 -11.40 28.53 8.76
CA ASP A 259 -12.03 28.71 7.45
C ASP A 259 -11.35 27.94 6.30
N VAL A 260 -11.62 26.64 6.22
CA VAL A 260 -11.58 25.88 4.96
C VAL A 260 -12.97 25.29 4.80
N GLU A 261 -13.87 26.03 4.18
CA GLU A 261 -15.21 25.54 3.86
C GLU A 261 -15.08 24.19 3.12
N PRO A 262 -15.59 23.08 3.69
CA PRO A 262 -15.71 21.86 2.91
C PRO A 262 -16.72 22.14 1.80
N PHE A 263 -16.27 21.97 0.55
CA PHE A 263 -17.04 22.01 -0.69
C PHE A 263 -18.05 20.83 -0.75
N ILE A 264 -18.77 20.60 0.33
CA ILE A 264 -19.89 19.67 0.45
C ILE A 264 -21.12 20.56 0.49
N ASP A 265 -21.73 20.75 -0.66
CA ASP A 265 -23.09 21.26 -0.75
C ASP A 265 -24.01 20.35 0.08
N LYS A 266 -24.33 20.79 1.31
CA LYS A 266 -25.20 20.08 2.25
C LYS A 266 -26.64 19.96 1.74
N SER A 267 -26.99 20.65 0.65
CA SER A 267 -28.36 20.67 0.12
C SER A 267 -28.67 19.57 -0.91
N ALA A 268 -27.68 18.77 -1.34
CA ALA A 268 -27.84 17.81 -2.45
C ALA A 268 -27.84 16.32 -2.05
N VAL A 269 -27.88 16.01 -0.75
CA VAL A 269 -28.08 14.63 -0.26
C VAL A 269 -29.40 14.59 0.49
N GLU A 270 -30.51 14.59 -0.26
CA GLU A 270 -31.74 14.00 0.26
C GLU A 270 -31.45 12.50 0.43
N GLU A 271 -31.08 12.13 1.64
CA GLU A 271 -31.04 10.75 2.10
C GLU A 271 -32.48 10.25 2.02
N SER A 272 -32.81 9.51 0.96
CA SER A 272 -34.14 8.95 0.81
C SER A 272 -34.37 8.03 2.01
N THR A 273 -35.36 8.38 2.83
CA THR A 273 -35.74 7.62 4.04
C THR A 273 -36.63 6.42 3.70
N ASP A 274 -36.65 5.96 2.45
CA ASP A 274 -37.53 4.85 2.05
C ASP A 274 -36.90 3.50 2.47
N PRO A 275 -37.52 2.74 3.39
CA PRO A 275 -36.87 1.59 4.05
C PRO A 275 -36.63 0.36 3.18
N ALA A 276 -36.89 0.42 1.87
CA ALA A 276 -36.75 -0.72 0.97
C ALA A 276 -36.26 -0.31 -0.44
N GLU A 277 -35.39 0.70 -0.55
CA GLU A 277 -34.74 0.99 -1.84
C GLU A 277 -34.15 -0.30 -2.41
N HIS A 278 -34.64 -0.70 -3.58
CA HIS A 278 -34.12 -1.82 -4.36
C HIS A 278 -32.69 -1.49 -4.80
N VAL A 279 -31.72 -1.78 -3.93
CA VAL A 279 -30.31 -1.64 -4.21
C VAL A 279 -29.93 -2.64 -5.28
N THR A 280 -29.50 -2.18 -6.46
CA THR A 280 -29.11 -3.03 -7.60
C THR A 280 -27.63 -2.85 -7.93
N ILE A 281 -27.02 -3.81 -8.64
CA ILE A 281 -25.58 -3.76 -8.95
C ILE A 281 -25.20 -2.53 -9.78
N VAL A 282 -26.07 -2.05 -10.67
CA VAL A 282 -25.80 -0.83 -11.46
C VAL A 282 -25.86 0.46 -10.63
N ASN A 283 -26.54 0.43 -9.48
CA ASN A 283 -26.77 1.56 -8.58
C ASN A 283 -25.88 1.56 -7.34
N ILE A 284 -25.03 0.55 -7.16
CA ILE A 284 -24.03 0.52 -6.10
C ILE A 284 -22.65 0.93 -6.61
N GLN A 285 -21.88 1.45 -5.67
CA GLN A 285 -20.49 1.80 -5.86
C GLN A 285 -19.64 1.01 -4.85
N PRO A 286 -19.16 -0.19 -5.21
CA PRO A 286 -18.38 -1.01 -4.29
C PRO A 286 -17.05 -0.37 -3.95
N VAL A 287 -16.56 -0.62 -2.74
CA VAL A 287 -15.13 -0.45 -2.46
C VAL A 287 -14.37 -1.50 -3.26
N SER A 288 -13.44 -1.04 -4.10
CA SER A 288 -12.69 -1.92 -5.00
C SER A 288 -11.19 -1.79 -4.83
N ILE A 289 -10.50 -2.92 -4.94
CA ILE A 289 -9.04 -3.01 -4.92
C ILE A 289 -8.52 -3.54 -6.25
N LYS A 290 -7.43 -2.92 -6.71
CA LYS A 290 -6.63 -3.37 -7.84
C LYS A 290 -5.60 -4.39 -7.37
N GLN A 291 -5.51 -5.53 -8.05
CA GLN A 291 -4.51 -6.58 -7.81
C GLN A 291 -4.48 -7.07 -6.37
N ILE A 292 -5.62 -7.61 -5.91
CA ILE A 292 -5.71 -8.22 -4.58
C ILE A 292 -4.62 -9.28 -4.38
N GLY A 293 -3.97 -9.27 -3.22
CA GLY A 293 -2.85 -10.16 -2.90
C GLY A 293 -1.48 -9.49 -2.95
N TYR A 294 -1.31 -8.43 -3.74
CA TYR A 294 -0.05 -7.69 -3.80
C TYR A 294 0.06 -6.73 -2.62
N ILE A 295 1.10 -6.82 -1.79
CA ILE A 295 1.43 -5.89 -0.71
C ILE A 295 2.70 -5.13 -1.13
N GLY A 296 2.53 -3.84 -1.40
CA GLY A 296 3.58 -2.91 -1.84
C GLY A 296 4.61 -2.56 -0.75
N PRO A 297 5.47 -1.56 -1.00
CA PRO A 297 5.32 -0.52 -2.02
C PRO A 297 5.84 -0.91 -3.40
N THR A 298 5.13 -0.42 -4.42
CA THR A 298 5.42 -0.54 -5.85
C THR A 298 6.85 -0.12 -6.20
N GLU A 299 7.36 0.93 -5.56
CA GLU A 299 8.69 1.53 -5.82
C GLU A 299 9.87 0.72 -5.24
N ARG A 300 9.63 -0.18 -4.28
CA ARG A 300 10.70 -0.93 -3.58
C ARG A 300 10.60 -2.44 -3.75
N GLY A 301 9.90 -2.91 -4.78
CA GLY A 301 9.77 -4.34 -5.05
C GLY A 301 8.78 -5.03 -4.11
N GLY A 302 7.55 -4.54 -4.05
CA GLY A 302 6.46 -5.22 -3.34
C GLY A 302 6.28 -6.68 -3.76
N SER A 303 5.65 -7.45 -2.89
CA SER A 303 5.48 -8.89 -3.02
C SER A 303 4.00 -9.26 -2.89
N PHE A 304 3.62 -10.41 -3.43
CA PHE A 304 2.34 -11.01 -3.14
C PHE A 304 2.36 -11.71 -1.79
N GLU A 305 1.48 -11.25 -0.89
CA GLU A 305 1.16 -11.83 0.41
C GLU A 305 -0.36 -12.03 0.48
N ILE A 306 -0.82 -13.08 -0.22
CA ILE A 306 -2.24 -13.31 -0.51
C ILE A 306 -3.10 -13.36 0.75
N GLU A 307 -2.68 -14.11 1.77
CA GLU A 307 -3.47 -14.28 3.00
C GLU A 307 -3.67 -12.96 3.74
N THR A 308 -2.59 -12.25 4.04
CA THR A 308 -2.64 -10.94 4.69
C THR A 308 -3.52 -9.98 3.90
N ALA A 309 -3.30 -9.85 2.60
CA ALA A 309 -4.04 -8.92 1.77
C ALA A 309 -5.55 -9.23 1.71
N ILE A 310 -5.94 -10.50 1.61
CA ILE A 310 -7.34 -10.91 1.59
C ILE A 310 -8.01 -10.65 2.95
N ILE A 311 -7.35 -10.99 4.05
CA ILE A 311 -7.86 -10.74 5.40
C ILE A 311 -8.08 -9.24 5.61
N GLU A 312 -7.09 -8.41 5.30
CA GLU A 312 -7.22 -6.97 5.51
C GLU A 312 -8.25 -6.34 4.56
N ALA A 313 -8.28 -6.73 3.28
CA ALA A 313 -9.27 -6.23 2.33
C ALA A 313 -10.71 -6.58 2.73
N THR A 314 -10.96 -7.84 3.12
CA THR A 314 -12.30 -8.30 3.53
C THR A 314 -12.73 -7.67 4.85
N ARG A 315 -11.81 -7.54 5.81
CA ARG A 315 -12.04 -6.82 7.08
C ARG A 315 -12.32 -5.33 6.87
N ALA A 316 -11.71 -4.71 5.87
CA ALA A 316 -12.00 -3.33 5.46
C ALA A 316 -13.33 -3.20 4.68
N GLY A 317 -14.08 -4.27 4.47
CA GLY A 317 -15.35 -4.25 3.75
C GLY A 317 -15.22 -4.20 2.22
N ILE A 318 -14.04 -4.45 1.65
CA ILE A 318 -13.84 -4.47 0.20
C ILE A 318 -14.60 -5.66 -0.40
N ARG A 319 -15.36 -5.42 -1.47
CA ARG A 319 -16.20 -6.45 -2.13
C ARG A 319 -16.01 -6.55 -3.63
N PHE A 320 -15.17 -5.71 -4.23
CA PHE A 320 -14.81 -5.81 -5.64
C PHE A 320 -13.30 -6.03 -5.78
N PHE A 321 -12.91 -7.21 -6.23
CA PHE A 321 -11.52 -7.61 -6.40
C PHE A 321 -11.16 -7.68 -7.88
N VAL A 322 -10.16 -6.91 -8.30
CA VAL A 322 -9.58 -7.03 -9.64
C VAL A 322 -8.36 -7.94 -9.58
N LEU A 323 -8.33 -8.94 -10.45
CA LEU A 323 -7.19 -9.84 -10.65
C LEU A 323 -6.63 -9.60 -12.04
N GLN A 324 -5.47 -8.98 -12.11
CA GLN A 324 -4.73 -8.82 -13.34
C GLN A 324 -3.95 -10.10 -13.62
N ILE A 325 -4.53 -10.93 -14.49
CA ILE A 325 -4.00 -12.22 -14.89
C ILE A 325 -3.06 -12.00 -16.07
N ASP A 326 -1.84 -12.49 -15.93
CA ASP A 326 -0.78 -12.36 -16.92
C ASP A 326 0.04 -13.66 -16.96
N TYR A 327 1.15 -13.68 -17.68
CA TYR A 327 2.11 -14.77 -17.70
C TYR A 327 3.56 -14.27 -17.83
N LEU A 328 4.53 -15.12 -17.49
CA LEU A 328 5.95 -14.80 -17.66
C LEU A 328 6.50 -15.27 -19.00
N ASP A 329 7.30 -14.43 -19.65
CA ASP A 329 7.96 -14.75 -20.93
C ASP A 329 9.21 -15.64 -20.76
N LYS A 330 9.73 -15.73 -19.53
CA LYS A 330 10.87 -16.55 -19.12
C LYS A 330 10.65 -17.07 -17.72
N THR A 331 11.25 -18.22 -17.40
CA THR A 331 11.27 -18.75 -16.04
C THR A 331 12.20 -17.87 -15.19
N LEU A 332 11.70 -17.39 -14.05
CA LEU A 332 12.46 -16.51 -13.14
C LEU A 332 12.95 -17.22 -11.86
N GLY A 333 12.42 -18.42 -11.54
CA GLY A 333 12.68 -19.08 -10.26
C GLY A 333 11.96 -18.39 -9.09
N ASN A 334 12.35 -18.67 -7.84
CA ASN A 334 12.01 -17.90 -6.62
C ASN A 334 10.55 -17.40 -6.49
N GLY A 335 9.58 -18.32 -6.39
CA GLY A 335 8.19 -17.94 -6.10
C GLY A 335 7.41 -17.36 -7.28
N PHE A 336 7.95 -17.48 -8.50
CA PHE A 336 7.20 -17.27 -9.74
C PHE A 336 6.75 -18.59 -10.36
N GLU A 337 5.57 -18.56 -10.99
CA GLU A 337 5.07 -19.67 -11.80
C GLU A 337 5.95 -19.90 -13.04
N GLU A 338 5.78 -21.05 -13.69
CA GLU A 338 6.52 -21.38 -14.91
C GLU A 338 6.17 -20.43 -16.07
N LYS A 339 7.09 -20.36 -17.05
CA LYS A 339 6.91 -19.57 -18.27
C LYS A 339 5.57 -19.90 -18.95
N LYS A 340 4.85 -18.87 -19.39
CA LYS A 340 3.54 -18.95 -20.09
C LYS A 340 2.39 -19.57 -19.29
N GLU A 341 2.58 -19.79 -18.00
CA GLU A 341 1.50 -20.16 -17.09
C GLU A 341 0.72 -18.92 -16.63
N PRO A 342 -0.62 -19.02 -16.48
CA PRO A 342 -1.41 -17.94 -15.92
C PRO A 342 -1.02 -17.70 -14.47
N THR A 343 -0.65 -16.48 -14.15
CA THR A 343 -0.21 -16.08 -12.81
C THR A 343 -0.63 -14.64 -12.52
N LEU A 344 -0.62 -14.27 -11.24
CA LEU A 344 -0.75 -12.90 -10.82
C LEU A 344 0.65 -12.32 -10.66
N VAL A 345 0.96 -11.30 -11.45
CA VAL A 345 2.21 -10.53 -11.37
C VAL A 345 1.88 -9.05 -11.42
N TYR A 346 2.74 -8.22 -10.85
CA TYR A 346 2.55 -6.77 -10.90
C TYR A 346 3.56 -6.15 -11.87
N ARG A 347 3.06 -5.38 -12.84
CA ARG A 347 3.87 -4.64 -13.80
C ARG A 347 3.61 -3.15 -13.70
N ASP A 348 4.60 -2.34 -14.03
CA ASP A 348 4.41 -0.90 -14.22
C ASP A 348 3.65 -0.59 -15.52
N ASP A 349 3.37 0.69 -15.77
CA ASP A 349 2.66 1.14 -16.97
C ASP A 349 3.45 0.93 -18.28
N ASN A 350 4.76 0.71 -18.18
CA ASN A 350 5.62 0.35 -19.31
C ASN A 350 5.68 -1.17 -19.55
N GLY A 351 5.01 -1.97 -18.72
CA GLY A 351 5.00 -3.43 -18.80
C GLY A 351 6.22 -4.10 -18.13
N ASN A 352 7.06 -3.37 -17.41
CA ASN A 352 8.16 -3.95 -16.66
C ASN A 352 7.64 -4.68 -15.43
N LEU A 353 8.18 -5.87 -15.15
CA LEU A 353 7.86 -6.61 -13.94
C LEU A 353 8.46 -5.90 -12.71
N ILE A 354 7.62 -5.57 -11.74
CA ILE A 354 8.03 -4.90 -10.50
C ILE A 354 7.72 -5.70 -9.23
N SER A 355 6.85 -6.71 -9.31
CA SER A 355 6.68 -7.64 -8.18
C SER A 355 7.92 -8.52 -8.03
N THR A 356 8.30 -8.81 -6.78
CA THR A 356 9.46 -9.66 -6.46
C THR A 356 9.15 -11.16 -6.48
N ASN A 357 7.87 -11.53 -6.48
CA ASN A 357 7.33 -12.87 -6.67
C ASN A 357 6.07 -12.81 -7.56
N GLY A 358 5.55 -13.99 -7.91
CA GLY A 358 4.21 -14.16 -8.46
C GLY A 358 3.24 -14.63 -7.40
N ALA A 359 1.95 -14.61 -7.72
CA ALA A 359 0.91 -15.19 -6.88
C ALA A 359 0.15 -16.29 -7.63
N SER A 360 -0.18 -17.35 -6.89
CA SER A 360 -1.03 -18.43 -7.36
C SER A 360 -2.50 -18.01 -7.30
N ILE A 361 -3.19 -18.12 -8.43
CA ILE A 361 -4.65 -17.89 -8.50
C ILE A 361 -5.39 -18.89 -7.61
N THR A 362 -4.87 -20.12 -7.47
CA THR A 362 -5.44 -21.17 -6.63
C THR A 362 -5.37 -20.81 -5.15
N ASP A 363 -4.20 -20.36 -4.68
CA ASP A 363 -4.05 -19.93 -3.28
C ASP A 363 -4.96 -18.72 -2.99
N LEU A 364 -5.02 -17.76 -3.91
CA LEU A 364 -5.95 -16.64 -3.80
C LEU A 364 -7.40 -17.07 -3.71
N ALA A 365 -7.85 -17.98 -4.58
CA ALA A 365 -9.20 -18.54 -4.51
C ALA A 365 -9.43 -19.26 -3.17
N GLN A 366 -8.45 -20.02 -2.67
CA GLN A 366 -8.55 -20.68 -1.36
C GLN A 366 -8.75 -19.68 -0.22
N LYS A 367 -8.00 -18.57 -0.23
CA LYS A 367 -8.11 -17.52 0.79
C LYS A 367 -9.42 -16.74 0.67
N ILE A 368 -9.92 -16.47 -0.55
CA ILE A 368 -11.27 -15.90 -0.74
C ILE A 368 -12.34 -16.85 -0.21
N SER A 369 -12.26 -18.15 -0.50
CA SER A 369 -13.20 -19.17 0.00
C SER A 369 -13.26 -19.20 1.53
N THR A 370 -12.10 -19.00 2.18
CA THR A 370 -11.97 -19.02 3.64
C THR A 370 -12.44 -17.72 4.31
N TYR A 371 -12.09 -16.58 3.74
CA TYR A 371 -12.22 -15.27 4.40
C TYR A 371 -13.25 -14.32 3.78
N GLY A 372 -13.64 -14.55 2.52
CA GLY A 372 -14.51 -13.66 1.74
C GLY A 372 -15.90 -13.43 2.34
N PHE A 373 -16.43 -14.45 3.04
CA PHE A 373 -17.72 -14.43 3.72
C PHE A 373 -17.59 -14.75 5.22
N ASN A 374 -16.42 -14.49 5.81
CA ASN A 374 -16.21 -14.74 7.24
C ASN A 374 -17.16 -13.89 8.08
N ALA A 375 -17.93 -14.54 8.96
CA ALA A 375 -18.95 -13.90 9.80
C ALA A 375 -18.40 -12.80 10.72
N ASP A 376 -17.12 -12.84 11.06
CA ASP A 376 -16.45 -11.85 11.91
C ASP A 376 -16.10 -10.55 11.16
N PHE A 377 -16.26 -10.52 9.83
CA PHE A 377 -15.94 -9.36 9.00
C PHE A 377 -17.21 -8.58 8.62
N PRO A 378 -17.11 -7.25 8.41
CA PRO A 378 -18.25 -6.46 7.97
C PRO A 378 -18.73 -7.00 6.62
N ALA A 379 -20.05 -6.95 6.38
CA ALA A 379 -20.66 -7.33 5.11
C ALA A 379 -20.40 -8.79 4.68
N SER A 380 -20.25 -9.70 5.66
CA SER A 380 -19.97 -11.12 5.48
C SER A 380 -20.99 -11.88 4.63
N THR A 381 -22.21 -11.36 4.49
CA THR A 381 -23.25 -11.95 3.65
C THR A 381 -23.34 -11.34 2.26
N GLN A 382 -22.79 -10.15 2.03
CA GLN A 382 -23.03 -9.43 0.78
C GLN A 382 -22.21 -10.03 -0.37
N PRO A 383 -22.66 -9.91 -1.64
CA PRO A 383 -21.96 -10.47 -2.78
C PRO A 383 -20.54 -9.93 -2.93
N LEU A 384 -19.66 -10.77 -3.50
CA LEU A 384 -18.29 -10.39 -3.88
C LEU A 384 -18.16 -10.41 -5.39
N ILE A 385 -17.64 -9.34 -5.98
CA ILE A 385 -17.36 -9.26 -7.42
C ILE A 385 -15.89 -9.60 -7.65
N LEU A 386 -15.65 -10.65 -8.43
CA LEU A 386 -14.32 -11.11 -8.80
C LEU A 386 -14.09 -10.81 -10.29
N TYR A 387 -13.39 -9.73 -10.58
CA TYR A 387 -13.07 -9.34 -11.95
C TYR A 387 -11.74 -9.94 -12.41
N LEU A 388 -11.84 -10.93 -13.29
CA LEU A 388 -10.71 -11.57 -13.96
C LEU A 388 -10.29 -10.71 -15.16
N HIS A 389 -9.33 -9.81 -14.92
CA HIS A 389 -8.77 -8.92 -15.91
C HIS A 389 -7.52 -9.53 -16.54
N PHE A 390 -7.69 -10.20 -17.67
CA PHE A 390 -6.60 -10.74 -18.47
C PHE A 390 -5.81 -9.60 -19.13
N VAL A 391 -4.56 -9.43 -18.72
CA VAL A 391 -3.64 -8.43 -19.27
C VAL A 391 -3.02 -8.95 -20.56
N ARG A 392 -2.46 -10.16 -20.53
CA ARG A 392 -1.94 -10.85 -21.72
C ARG A 392 -2.40 -12.29 -21.73
N THR A 393 -2.61 -12.81 -22.93
CA THR A 393 -2.94 -14.22 -23.17
C THR A 393 -2.25 -14.70 -24.44
N PRO A 394 -2.15 -16.03 -24.66
CA PRO A 394 -1.89 -16.53 -26.00
C PRO A 394 -2.90 -15.94 -27.00
N ASN A 395 -2.45 -15.61 -28.22
CA ASN A 395 -3.31 -15.02 -29.23
C ASN A 395 -4.37 -16.04 -29.70
N THR A 396 -5.65 -15.69 -29.60
CA THR A 396 -6.76 -16.59 -29.92
C THR A 396 -6.88 -16.92 -31.41
N LEU A 397 -6.41 -16.05 -32.30
CA LEU A 397 -6.50 -16.26 -33.76
C LEU A 397 -5.38 -17.19 -34.25
N THR A 398 -4.15 -16.99 -33.75
CA THR A 398 -2.99 -17.78 -34.20
C THR A 398 -2.77 -19.05 -33.38
N ASN A 399 -3.21 -19.09 -32.12
CA ASN A 399 -3.00 -20.20 -31.21
C ASN A 399 -4.25 -20.49 -30.33
N PRO A 400 -5.41 -20.81 -30.92
CA PRO A 400 -6.66 -21.03 -30.18
C PRO A 400 -6.55 -22.13 -29.12
N GLU A 401 -5.81 -23.22 -29.38
CA GLU A 401 -5.59 -24.30 -28.41
C GLU A 401 -4.86 -23.81 -27.15
N LYS A 402 -3.81 -22.99 -27.32
CA LYS A 402 -3.05 -22.44 -26.19
C LYS A 402 -3.89 -21.44 -25.40
N TYR A 403 -4.68 -20.63 -26.10
CA TYR A 403 -5.63 -19.71 -25.47
C TYR A 403 -6.68 -20.47 -24.65
N PHE A 404 -7.30 -21.50 -25.23
CA PHE A 404 -8.23 -22.39 -24.56
C PHE A 404 -7.62 -23.03 -23.32
N LYS A 405 -6.42 -23.62 -23.44
CA LYS A 405 -5.69 -24.22 -22.32
C LYS A 405 -5.35 -23.20 -21.23
N PHE A 406 -5.02 -21.96 -21.61
CA PHE A 406 -4.74 -20.88 -20.67
C PHE A 406 -5.97 -20.51 -19.85
N LEU A 407 -7.12 -20.28 -20.49
CA LEU A 407 -8.38 -19.99 -19.79
C LEU A 407 -8.84 -21.17 -18.92
N LYS A 408 -8.67 -22.40 -19.42
CA LYS A 408 -8.99 -23.64 -18.71
C LYS A 408 -8.18 -23.77 -17.41
N LYS A 409 -6.90 -23.39 -17.42
CA LYS A 409 -6.05 -23.37 -16.21
C LYS A 409 -6.53 -22.34 -15.20
N VAL A 410 -6.95 -21.17 -15.63
CA VAL A 410 -7.55 -20.16 -14.75
C VAL A 410 -8.85 -20.70 -14.12
N ALA A 411 -9.76 -21.27 -14.91
CA ALA A 411 -10.99 -21.87 -14.39
C ALA A 411 -10.72 -22.93 -13.32
N LYS A 412 -9.74 -23.82 -13.58
CA LYS A 412 -9.30 -24.83 -12.61
C LYS A 412 -8.72 -24.22 -11.34
N ALA A 413 -7.97 -23.14 -11.44
CA ALA A 413 -7.43 -22.43 -10.28
C ALA A 413 -8.53 -21.78 -9.42
N LEU A 414 -9.70 -21.50 -9.98
CA LEU A 414 -10.87 -21.00 -9.24
C LEU A 414 -11.68 -22.10 -8.54
N ALA A 415 -11.27 -23.37 -8.63
CA ALA A 415 -11.97 -24.49 -7.98
C ALA A 415 -12.34 -24.23 -6.50
N PRO A 416 -11.46 -23.66 -5.65
CA PRO A 416 -11.79 -23.43 -4.24
C PRO A 416 -13.01 -22.51 -3.99
N ILE A 417 -13.36 -21.63 -4.93
CA ILE A 417 -14.49 -20.72 -4.81
C ILE A 417 -15.73 -21.18 -5.57
N GLN A 418 -15.66 -22.27 -6.32
CA GLN A 418 -16.80 -22.76 -7.12
C GLN A 418 -18.12 -22.90 -6.35
N PRO A 419 -18.16 -23.36 -5.09
CA PRO A 419 -19.41 -23.44 -4.32
C PRO A 419 -20.13 -22.10 -4.14
N PHE A 420 -19.39 -20.99 -4.21
CA PHE A 420 -19.90 -19.64 -4.04
C PHE A 420 -20.20 -18.94 -5.37
N ILE A 421 -19.71 -19.44 -6.51
CA ILE A 421 -19.90 -18.79 -7.81
C ILE A 421 -21.40 -18.71 -8.17
N LEU A 422 -21.82 -17.53 -8.62
CA LEU A 422 -23.16 -17.31 -9.14
C LEU A 422 -23.36 -18.03 -10.48
N ASN A 423 -24.08 -19.16 -10.44
CA ASN A 423 -24.53 -19.86 -11.66
C ASN A 423 -26.02 -19.63 -11.91
N LYS A 424 -26.87 -19.92 -10.91
CA LYS A 424 -28.33 -19.82 -11.01
C LYS A 424 -28.91 -19.30 -9.71
N ILE A 425 -30.00 -18.54 -9.81
CA ILE A 425 -30.90 -18.19 -8.70
C ILE A 425 -32.32 -18.45 -9.20
N ASP A 426 -33.07 -19.27 -8.46
CA ASP A 426 -34.39 -19.75 -8.85
C ASP A 426 -34.40 -20.30 -10.29
N THR A 427 -35.14 -19.67 -11.20
CA THR A 427 -35.23 -20.03 -12.62
C THR A 427 -34.24 -19.26 -13.50
N THR A 428 -33.52 -18.27 -12.96
CA THR A 428 -32.63 -17.40 -13.73
C THR A 428 -31.22 -17.97 -13.81
N ASP A 429 -30.73 -18.15 -15.04
CA ASP A 429 -29.39 -18.68 -15.33
C ASP A 429 -28.42 -17.56 -15.69
N PHE A 430 -27.40 -17.35 -14.87
CA PHE A 430 -26.37 -16.32 -15.07
C PHE A 430 -25.10 -16.86 -15.74
N THR A 431 -24.99 -18.18 -15.93
CA THR A 431 -23.83 -18.79 -16.60
C THR A 431 -23.67 -18.27 -18.02
N ARG A 432 -22.44 -18.31 -18.55
CA ARG A 432 -22.17 -17.94 -19.95
C ARG A 432 -22.69 -16.56 -20.33
N GLN A 433 -22.74 -15.65 -19.36
CA GLN A 433 -23.21 -14.27 -19.52
C GLN A 433 -24.61 -14.18 -20.15
N LYS A 434 -25.51 -15.14 -19.87
CA LYS A 434 -26.85 -15.18 -20.49
C LYS A 434 -27.78 -14.05 -20.05
N ASN A 435 -27.65 -13.60 -18.80
CA ASN A 435 -28.60 -12.68 -18.16
C ASN A 435 -27.88 -11.48 -17.54
N GLU A 436 -26.91 -10.91 -18.25
CA GLU A 436 -26.11 -9.76 -17.79
C GLU A 436 -26.95 -8.55 -17.39
N ARG A 437 -27.99 -8.24 -18.17
CA ARG A 437 -28.94 -7.19 -17.80
C ARG A 437 -29.63 -7.53 -16.48
N ALA A 438 -30.21 -8.72 -16.36
CA ALA A 438 -30.89 -9.10 -15.12
C ALA A 438 -29.93 -9.04 -13.92
N LEU A 439 -28.65 -9.43 -14.09
CA LEU A 439 -27.63 -9.32 -13.06
C LEU A 439 -27.50 -7.88 -12.54
N LEU A 440 -27.45 -6.90 -13.44
CA LEU A 440 -27.26 -5.49 -13.09
C LEU A 440 -28.46 -4.83 -12.41
N TYR A 441 -29.68 -5.23 -12.80
CA TYR A 441 -30.93 -4.60 -12.34
C TYR A 441 -31.67 -5.40 -11.27
N SER A 442 -31.17 -6.58 -10.89
CA SER A 442 -31.69 -7.33 -9.75
C SER A 442 -31.22 -6.74 -8.44
N GLN A 443 -32.01 -6.93 -7.37
CA GLN A 443 -31.64 -6.52 -6.02
C GLN A 443 -30.36 -7.24 -5.58
N THR A 444 -29.43 -6.54 -4.94
CA THR A 444 -28.14 -7.11 -4.54
C THR A 444 -28.27 -8.25 -3.53
N SER A 445 -29.29 -8.21 -2.68
CA SER A 445 -29.56 -9.20 -1.62
C SER A 445 -29.83 -10.61 -2.16
N ILE A 446 -30.32 -10.74 -3.40
CA ILE A 446 -30.52 -12.08 -3.99
C ILE A 446 -29.17 -12.79 -4.25
N PHE A 447 -28.08 -12.03 -4.31
CA PHE A 447 -26.74 -12.51 -4.53
C PHE A 447 -25.94 -12.69 -3.22
N ASP A 448 -26.60 -12.63 -2.07
CA ASP A 448 -25.92 -12.81 -0.79
C ASP A 448 -25.17 -14.16 -0.72
N GLY A 449 -23.93 -14.13 -0.24
CA GLY A 449 -23.02 -15.26 -0.17
C GLY A 449 -22.51 -15.75 -1.52
N LYS A 450 -22.74 -15.00 -2.61
CA LYS A 450 -22.30 -15.36 -3.96
C LYS A 450 -21.10 -14.56 -4.44
N ILE A 451 -20.29 -15.21 -5.26
CA ILE A 451 -19.18 -14.60 -6.00
C ILE A 451 -19.61 -14.42 -7.46
N LEU A 452 -19.61 -13.18 -7.91
CA LEU A 452 -19.93 -12.78 -9.27
C LEU A 452 -18.63 -12.72 -10.08
N VAL A 453 -18.41 -13.72 -10.93
CA VAL A 453 -17.19 -13.79 -11.75
C VAL A 453 -17.38 -12.99 -13.04
N TRP A 454 -16.57 -11.96 -13.21
CA TRP A 454 -16.57 -11.09 -14.39
C TRP A 454 -15.28 -11.28 -15.17
N THR A 455 -15.29 -11.07 -16.49
CA THR A 455 -14.07 -11.22 -17.30
C THR A 455 -14.03 -10.34 -18.55
N ASN A 456 -12.81 -9.95 -18.93
CA ASN A 456 -12.48 -9.29 -20.20
C ASN A 456 -11.86 -10.23 -21.26
N ALA A 457 -11.68 -11.53 -21.00
CA ALA A 457 -11.24 -12.53 -22.00
C ALA A 457 -12.38 -13.18 -22.80
N ASP A 458 -12.35 -13.21 -24.13
CA ASP A 458 -13.43 -13.83 -24.92
C ASP A 458 -13.53 -15.34 -24.63
N THR A 459 -14.56 -15.74 -23.90
CA THR A 459 -14.78 -17.13 -23.47
C THR A 459 -15.62 -17.93 -24.46
N THR A 460 -16.02 -17.38 -25.61
CA THR A 460 -16.84 -18.09 -26.60
C THR A 460 -16.13 -19.30 -27.20
N ILE A 461 -14.80 -19.40 -27.07
CA ILE A 461 -14.01 -20.57 -27.45
C ILE A 461 -14.50 -21.86 -26.76
N PHE A 462 -15.01 -21.78 -25.52
CA PHE A 462 -15.58 -22.92 -24.79
C PHE A 462 -16.89 -23.44 -25.43
N ARG A 463 -17.61 -22.60 -26.18
CA ARG A 463 -18.84 -22.97 -26.90
C ARG A 463 -18.56 -23.55 -28.29
N ASN A 464 -17.36 -23.31 -28.83
CA ASN A 464 -16.98 -23.64 -30.20
C ASN A 464 -15.91 -24.74 -30.29
N THR A 465 -15.67 -25.50 -29.22
CA THR A 465 -14.60 -26.51 -29.15
C THR A 465 -14.67 -27.52 -30.29
N ALA A 466 -15.85 -28.03 -30.64
CA ALA A 466 -16.04 -28.97 -31.74
C ALA A 466 -15.62 -28.39 -33.10
N LYS A 467 -15.93 -27.12 -33.38
CA LYS A 467 -15.53 -26.44 -34.63
C LYS A 467 -14.02 -26.22 -34.71
N LEU A 468 -13.35 -26.15 -33.57
CA LEU A 468 -11.91 -25.92 -33.44
C LEU A 468 -11.13 -27.23 -33.20
N SER A 469 -11.78 -28.39 -33.30
CA SER A 469 -11.18 -29.69 -33.00
C SER A 469 -10.56 -29.79 -31.60
N LEU A 470 -11.15 -29.11 -30.62
CA LEU A 470 -10.75 -29.12 -29.22
C LEU A 470 -11.68 -30.04 -28.41
N THR A 471 -11.13 -30.71 -27.40
CA THR A 471 -11.94 -31.46 -26.42
C THR A 471 -12.70 -30.48 -25.53
N ALA A 472 -14.01 -30.66 -25.40
CA ALA A 472 -14.84 -29.87 -24.49
C ALA A 472 -14.31 -29.94 -23.06
N ALA A 473 -14.27 -28.80 -22.37
CA ALA A 473 -13.90 -28.77 -20.96
C ALA A 473 -15.07 -29.27 -20.09
N PRO A 474 -14.81 -30.00 -19.00
CA PRO A 474 -15.83 -30.22 -17.98
C PRO A 474 -16.21 -28.86 -17.34
N LEU A 475 -17.39 -28.78 -16.70
CA LEU A 475 -17.95 -27.52 -16.20
C LEU A 475 -17.02 -26.82 -15.19
N GLU A 476 -16.28 -27.59 -14.42
CA GLU A 476 -15.34 -27.13 -13.40
C GLU A 476 -14.07 -26.52 -14.02
N GLU A 477 -13.85 -26.73 -15.32
CA GLU A 477 -12.72 -26.18 -16.08
C GLU A 477 -13.21 -25.25 -17.21
N ASP A 478 -14.51 -24.92 -17.24
CA ASP A 478 -15.15 -24.06 -18.23
C ASP A 478 -15.31 -22.63 -17.68
N LEU A 479 -14.38 -21.74 -18.03
CA LEU A 479 -14.41 -20.35 -17.58
C LEU A 479 -15.66 -19.61 -18.11
N ASP A 480 -16.14 -19.98 -19.29
CA ASP A 480 -17.34 -19.38 -19.87
C ASP A 480 -18.56 -19.71 -19.02
N TYR A 481 -18.66 -20.94 -18.51
CA TYR A 481 -19.73 -21.35 -17.62
C TYR A 481 -19.72 -20.57 -16.31
N MET A 482 -18.54 -20.32 -15.72
CA MET A 482 -18.40 -19.59 -14.45
C MET A 482 -18.68 -18.10 -14.55
N ALA A 483 -18.35 -17.48 -15.69
CA ALA A 483 -18.46 -16.03 -15.84
C ALA A 483 -19.92 -15.58 -16.06
N CYS A 484 -20.36 -14.61 -15.26
CA CYS A 484 -21.72 -14.06 -15.29
C CYS A 484 -21.82 -12.70 -16.00
N MET A 485 -20.69 -12.05 -16.26
CA MET A 485 -20.61 -10.74 -16.92
C MET A 485 -19.36 -10.64 -17.78
N ARG A 486 -19.52 -10.00 -18.93
CA ARG A 486 -18.47 -9.63 -19.87
C ARG A 486 -18.16 -8.14 -19.73
N VAL A 487 -16.89 -7.82 -19.50
CA VAL A 487 -16.41 -6.44 -19.49
C VAL A 487 -15.83 -6.09 -20.85
N TYR A 488 -16.25 -4.95 -21.41
CA TYR A 488 -15.83 -4.44 -22.71
C TYR A 488 -15.11 -3.10 -22.58
N LEU A 489 -14.39 -2.69 -23.63
CA LEU A 489 -13.89 -1.32 -23.73
C LEU A 489 -15.08 -0.35 -23.87
N ASP A 490 -14.93 0.84 -23.28
CA ASP A 490 -15.86 1.94 -23.49
C ASP A 490 -15.61 2.67 -24.82
N ASP A 491 -14.34 2.92 -25.14
CA ASP A 491 -13.86 3.60 -26.34
C ASP A 491 -12.88 2.71 -27.10
N GLU A 492 -12.90 2.78 -28.44
CA GLU A 492 -12.03 1.97 -29.30
C GLU A 492 -10.55 2.39 -29.23
N ASN A 493 -10.28 3.63 -28.78
CA ASN A 493 -8.93 4.14 -28.59
C ASN A 493 -8.35 3.76 -27.21
N ASP A 494 -9.18 3.24 -26.30
CA ASP A 494 -8.72 2.75 -25.01
C ASP A 494 -8.03 1.39 -25.16
N SER A 495 -7.11 1.07 -24.24
CA SER A 495 -6.43 -0.22 -24.19
C SER A 495 -6.32 -0.73 -22.76
N PHE A 496 -6.92 -1.90 -22.50
CA PHE A 496 -6.85 -2.59 -21.22
C PHE A 496 -6.65 -4.08 -21.43
N GLY A 497 -5.40 -4.52 -21.37
CA GLY A 497 -5.07 -5.93 -21.54
C GLY A 497 -5.58 -6.48 -22.87
N ILE A 498 -6.34 -7.56 -22.81
CA ILE A 498 -6.99 -8.17 -24.00
C ILE A 498 -8.46 -7.73 -24.21
N THR A 499 -8.91 -6.70 -23.50
CA THR A 499 -10.31 -6.26 -23.58
C THR A 499 -10.63 -5.76 -24.98
N SER A 500 -11.82 -6.10 -25.48
CA SER A 500 -12.29 -5.68 -26.80
C SER A 500 -13.56 -4.85 -26.71
N MET A 501 -13.89 -4.14 -27.81
CA MET A 501 -15.17 -3.46 -27.97
C MET A 501 -16.32 -4.48 -28.09
N ALA A 502 -17.51 -4.07 -27.65
CA ALA A 502 -18.72 -4.86 -27.87
C ALA A 502 -19.21 -4.72 -29.31
N HIS A 503 -19.00 -5.76 -30.13
CA HIS A 503 -19.50 -5.77 -31.51
C HIS A 503 -20.92 -6.36 -31.59
N GLY A 504 -21.88 -5.56 -32.07
CA GLY A 504 -23.25 -6.00 -32.31
C GLY A 504 -24.06 -6.36 -31.06
N LYS A 505 -23.60 -5.94 -29.87
CA LYS A 505 -24.25 -6.19 -28.57
C LYS A 505 -24.11 -4.98 -27.66
N THR A 506 -25.07 -4.78 -26.76
CA THR A 506 -24.99 -3.76 -25.71
C THR A 506 -23.97 -4.18 -24.65
N ALA A 507 -22.97 -3.35 -24.38
CA ALA A 507 -22.03 -3.57 -23.28
C ALA A 507 -22.70 -3.23 -21.93
N HIS A 508 -22.94 -4.26 -21.12
CA HIS A 508 -23.53 -4.09 -19.79
C HIS A 508 -22.49 -3.71 -18.73
N ALA A 509 -21.23 -4.11 -18.90
CA ALA A 509 -20.11 -3.63 -18.12
C ALA A 509 -19.01 -3.11 -19.03
N VAL A 510 -18.40 -1.98 -18.66
CA VAL A 510 -17.29 -1.38 -19.41
C VAL A 510 -16.12 -1.01 -18.51
N ILE A 511 -14.94 -0.97 -19.11
CA ILE A 511 -13.70 -0.46 -18.52
C ILE A 511 -13.23 0.75 -19.32
N ALA A 512 -12.77 1.79 -18.62
CA ALA A 512 -12.26 3.03 -19.19
C ALA A 512 -11.04 3.53 -18.39
N PRO A 513 -10.10 4.28 -19.00
CA PRO A 513 -8.96 4.84 -18.28
C PRO A 513 -9.41 5.91 -17.32
N TYR A 514 -8.96 5.79 -16.08
CA TYR A 514 -9.20 6.80 -15.07
C TYR A 514 -8.71 8.18 -15.51
N ALA A 515 -7.51 8.27 -16.10
CA ALA A 515 -6.97 9.52 -16.63
C ALA A 515 -7.87 10.19 -17.68
N ARG A 516 -8.50 9.42 -18.58
CA ARG A 516 -9.46 9.93 -19.57
C ARG A 516 -10.68 10.52 -18.90
N LEU A 517 -11.27 9.78 -17.96
CA LEU A 517 -12.45 10.23 -17.21
C LEU A 517 -12.14 11.45 -16.31
N ASN A 518 -10.93 11.50 -15.73
CA ASN A 518 -10.48 12.66 -14.98
C ASN A 518 -10.20 13.86 -15.91
N ALA A 519 -9.76 13.65 -17.15
CA ALA A 519 -9.59 14.75 -18.12
C ALA A 519 -10.93 15.37 -18.52
N MET A 520 -12.00 14.56 -18.64
CA MET A 520 -13.37 15.07 -18.82
C MET A 520 -13.80 16.01 -17.68
N ARG A 521 -13.11 15.97 -16.54
CA ARG A 521 -13.32 16.91 -15.44
C ARG A 521 -12.87 18.33 -15.72
N GLY A 522 -11.75 18.52 -16.41
CA GLY A 522 -11.18 19.84 -16.67
C GLY A 522 -12.13 20.80 -17.41
N ILE A 523 -13.23 20.25 -17.95
CA ILE A 523 -14.24 20.94 -18.77
C ILE A 523 -15.52 21.21 -17.96
N TRP A 524 -15.56 21.04 -16.62
CA TRP A 524 -16.79 21.11 -15.82
C TRP A 524 -17.62 22.39 -15.97
N ASN A 525 -16.96 23.52 -16.26
CA ASN A 525 -17.64 24.81 -16.48
C ASN A 525 -18.15 24.99 -17.93
N LYS A 526 -18.05 23.97 -18.79
CA LYS A 526 -18.56 24.00 -20.16
C LYS A 526 -19.46 22.79 -20.41
N PRO A 527 -20.57 22.96 -21.15
CA PRO A 527 -21.28 21.83 -21.72
C PRO A 527 -20.28 20.98 -22.51
N ASN A 528 -20.14 19.72 -22.13
CA ASN A 528 -19.35 18.76 -22.87
C ASN A 528 -20.28 17.61 -23.24
N SER A 529 -20.66 17.55 -24.51
CA SER A 529 -21.53 16.49 -25.03
C SER A 529 -20.96 15.10 -24.73
N GLU A 530 -19.64 14.95 -24.74
CA GLU A 530 -18.98 13.68 -24.41
C GLU A 530 -19.20 13.27 -22.95
N ARG A 531 -19.11 14.24 -22.03
CA ARG A 531 -19.36 14.03 -20.60
C ARG A 531 -20.81 13.62 -20.35
N ASP A 532 -21.73 14.36 -20.95
CA ASP A 532 -23.17 14.14 -20.75
C ASP A 532 -23.59 12.80 -21.39
N ASP A 533 -23.09 12.48 -22.59
CA ASP A 533 -23.29 11.18 -23.24
C ASP A 533 -22.71 10.02 -22.41
N PHE A 534 -21.49 10.19 -21.87
CA PHE A 534 -20.89 9.18 -21.00
C PHE A 534 -21.70 8.99 -19.72
N SER A 535 -22.12 10.07 -19.07
CA SER A 535 -22.93 10.03 -17.84
C SER A 535 -24.27 9.34 -18.07
N VAL A 536 -24.95 9.65 -19.18
CA VAL A 536 -26.21 8.98 -19.57
C VAL A 536 -26.00 7.49 -19.78
N LYS A 537 -24.95 7.08 -20.51
CA LYS A 537 -24.62 5.66 -20.70
C LYS A 537 -24.28 4.99 -19.37
N GLY A 538 -23.47 5.65 -18.52
CA GLY A 538 -23.03 5.18 -17.21
C GLY A 538 -24.18 4.89 -16.23
N LYS A 539 -25.36 5.47 -16.42
CA LYS A 539 -26.56 5.13 -15.64
C LYS A 539 -27.11 3.73 -15.93
N THR A 540 -26.81 3.16 -17.10
CA THR A 540 -27.43 1.92 -17.58
C THR A 540 -26.49 0.71 -17.62
N ARG A 541 -25.21 0.94 -17.35
CA ARG A 541 -24.13 -0.05 -17.41
C ARG A 541 -23.23 0.09 -16.19
N PHE A 542 -22.52 -0.97 -15.83
CA PHE A 542 -21.52 -0.91 -14.79
C PHE A 542 -20.21 -0.37 -15.35
N VAL A 543 -19.64 0.67 -14.74
CA VAL A 543 -18.40 1.29 -15.25
C VAL A 543 -17.24 1.13 -14.26
N ILE A 544 -16.14 0.55 -14.75
CA ILE A 544 -14.86 0.42 -14.06
C ILE A 544 -13.91 1.49 -14.61
N ALA A 545 -13.59 2.51 -13.80
CA ALA A 545 -12.54 3.46 -14.13
C ALA A 545 -11.20 2.90 -13.65
N MET A 546 -10.45 2.29 -14.55
CA MET A 546 -9.20 1.61 -14.22
C MET A 546 -8.05 2.62 -14.19
N PRO A 547 -7.38 2.82 -13.04
CA PRO A 547 -6.18 3.65 -12.98
C PRO A 547 -4.98 2.95 -13.63
N GLY A 548 -3.98 3.74 -13.99
CA GLY A 548 -2.64 3.27 -14.31
C GLY A 548 -2.07 2.38 -13.19
N GLN A 549 -1.06 1.58 -13.53
CA GLN A 549 -0.41 0.63 -12.62
C GLN A 549 0.24 1.32 -11.43
N THR A 550 0.85 2.47 -11.66
CA THR A 550 1.49 3.26 -10.62
C THR A 550 0.78 4.59 -10.38
N GLU A 551 -0.39 4.79 -10.98
CA GLU A 551 -1.13 6.05 -10.90
C GLU A 551 -1.69 6.28 -9.48
N GLU A 552 -1.35 7.43 -8.92
CA GLU A 552 -1.90 7.88 -7.65
C GLU A 552 -3.27 8.55 -7.86
N ILE A 553 -4.28 8.01 -7.18
CA ILE A 553 -5.65 8.49 -7.33
C ILE A 553 -5.99 9.46 -6.19
N ASN A 554 -6.40 10.70 -6.48
CA ASN A 554 -6.85 11.62 -5.44
C ASN A 554 -8.29 11.30 -4.99
N GLU A 555 -8.56 11.32 -3.69
CA GLU A 555 -9.91 11.11 -3.11
C GLU A 555 -10.98 12.01 -3.73
N ARG A 556 -10.68 13.30 -3.89
CA ARG A 556 -11.60 14.27 -4.50
C ARG A 556 -11.97 13.87 -5.92
N ASP A 557 -10.99 13.41 -6.68
CA ASP A 557 -11.16 13.03 -8.09
C ASP A 557 -11.98 11.74 -8.21
N VAL A 558 -11.76 10.76 -7.32
CA VAL A 558 -12.59 9.54 -7.20
C VAL A 558 -14.05 9.90 -6.96
N TYR A 559 -14.31 10.71 -5.93
CA TYR A 559 -15.68 11.13 -5.59
C TYR A 559 -16.37 11.81 -6.78
N GLN A 560 -15.65 12.68 -7.49
CA GLN A 560 -16.19 13.41 -8.63
C GLN A 560 -16.52 12.51 -9.81
N VAL A 561 -15.62 11.60 -10.19
CA VAL A 561 -15.85 10.64 -11.28
C VAL A 561 -17.02 9.71 -10.95
N MET A 562 -17.10 9.25 -9.71
CA MET A 562 -18.19 8.39 -9.23
C MET A 562 -19.53 9.13 -9.21
N LYS A 563 -19.58 10.37 -8.69
CA LYS A 563 -20.82 11.14 -8.55
C LYS A 563 -21.33 11.71 -9.87
N VAL A 564 -20.44 12.26 -10.71
CA VAL A 564 -20.84 13.05 -11.89
C VAL A 564 -20.93 12.19 -13.15
N LEU A 565 -19.96 11.30 -13.35
CA LEU A 565 -19.92 10.46 -14.54
C LEU A 565 -20.67 9.14 -14.36
N GLY A 566 -21.19 8.88 -13.15
CA GLY A 566 -21.92 7.65 -12.85
C GLY A 566 -21.02 6.41 -12.85
N VAL A 567 -19.71 6.58 -12.62
CA VAL A 567 -18.77 5.48 -12.50
C VAL A 567 -19.12 4.64 -11.27
N ASN A 568 -19.13 3.32 -11.43
CA ASN A 568 -19.45 2.42 -10.32
C ASN A 568 -18.24 2.21 -9.42
N THR A 569 -17.04 2.08 -10.00
CA THR A 569 -15.88 1.70 -9.21
C THR A 569 -14.58 2.26 -9.77
N VAL A 570 -13.69 2.65 -8.86
CA VAL A 570 -12.30 3.04 -9.16
C VAL A 570 -11.38 2.11 -8.35
N PRO A 571 -10.83 1.03 -8.94
CA PRO A 571 -10.00 0.06 -8.23
C PRO A 571 -8.76 0.71 -7.62
N MET A 572 -8.69 0.75 -6.29
CA MET A 572 -7.60 1.41 -5.57
C MET A 572 -6.36 0.52 -5.53
N ASN A 573 -5.18 1.11 -5.72
CA ASN A 573 -3.92 0.47 -5.35
C ASN A 573 -3.60 0.82 -3.90
N ILE A 574 -4.08 0.00 -2.96
CA ILE A 574 -3.95 0.27 -1.52
C ILE A 574 -2.51 0.11 -0.99
N PHE A 575 -1.52 -0.21 -1.83
CA PHE A 575 -0.14 -0.35 -1.38
C PHE A 575 0.86 0.53 -2.13
N ALA A 576 0.39 1.38 -3.03
CA ALA A 576 1.20 2.46 -3.59
C ALA A 576 1.23 3.70 -2.69
N LYS A 577 0.44 3.74 -1.62
CA LYS A 577 0.10 4.96 -0.87
C LYS A 577 0.44 4.87 0.61
N THR A 578 0.52 6.03 1.24
CA THR A 578 0.61 6.11 2.70
C THR A 578 -0.73 5.68 3.33
N ASN A 579 -0.68 5.17 4.57
CA ASN A 579 -1.88 4.77 5.31
C ASN A 579 -2.93 5.89 5.41
N VAL A 580 -2.50 7.15 5.47
CA VAL A 580 -3.39 8.31 5.58
C VAL A 580 -4.28 8.44 4.34
N GLU A 581 -3.70 8.27 3.15
CA GLU A 581 -4.42 8.41 1.87
C GLU A 581 -5.34 7.23 1.60
N ILE A 582 -4.94 6.02 2.00
CA ILE A 582 -5.81 4.84 1.90
C ILE A 582 -7.03 5.01 2.79
N LEU A 583 -6.83 5.46 4.03
CA LEU A 583 -7.92 5.76 4.95
C LEU A 583 -8.81 6.89 4.44
N SER A 584 -8.24 7.91 3.80
CA SER A 584 -9.02 9.02 3.24
C SER A 584 -9.89 8.54 2.07
N GLN A 585 -9.36 7.72 1.17
CA GLN A 585 -10.15 7.11 0.11
C GLN A 585 -11.26 6.21 0.67
N ILE A 586 -10.97 5.32 1.63
CA ILE A 586 -11.98 4.44 2.24
C ILE A 586 -13.07 5.25 2.96
N LYS A 587 -12.74 6.43 3.53
CA LYS A 587 -13.74 7.32 4.16
C LYS A 587 -14.82 7.80 3.19
N LEU A 588 -14.57 7.86 1.87
CA LEU A 588 -15.60 8.19 0.88
C LEU A 588 -16.81 7.26 0.96
N TRP A 589 -16.57 5.99 1.26
CA TRP A 589 -17.60 4.98 1.42
C TRP A 589 -18.26 4.98 2.80
N LYS A 590 -17.83 5.86 3.71
CA LYS A 590 -18.37 6.00 5.08
C LYS A 590 -18.38 4.68 5.88
N GLY A 591 -17.48 3.75 5.54
CA GLY A 591 -17.43 2.41 6.14
C GLY A 591 -18.42 1.41 5.54
N GLU A 592 -19.19 1.80 4.51
CA GLU A 592 -20.09 0.91 3.80
C GLU A 592 -19.34 0.17 2.67
N PRO A 593 -19.50 -1.16 2.55
CA PRO A 593 -18.90 -1.96 1.47
C PRO A 593 -19.42 -1.56 0.08
N PHE A 594 -20.66 -1.07 0.02
CA PHE A 594 -21.35 -0.58 -1.16
C PHE A 594 -21.93 0.78 -0.84
N LEU A 595 -21.32 1.81 -1.42
CA LEU A 595 -21.89 3.14 -1.33
C LEU A 595 -23.10 3.22 -2.25
N LYS A 596 -24.25 3.55 -1.68
CA LYS A 596 -25.47 3.84 -2.43
C LYS A 596 -25.33 5.25 -3.00
N MET A 597 -24.77 5.33 -4.20
CA MET A 597 -24.63 6.59 -4.91
C MET A 597 -25.03 6.35 -6.36
N LYS A 598 -26.33 6.45 -6.59
CA LYS A 598 -26.90 6.95 -7.83
C LYS A 598 -28.26 7.49 -7.46
N GLN A 599 -28.49 8.76 -7.78
CA GLN A 599 -29.84 9.31 -7.71
C GLN A 599 -30.78 8.40 -8.51
N PRO A 600 -32.05 8.27 -8.09
CA PRO A 600 -33.04 7.48 -8.80
C PRO A 600 -32.92 7.80 -10.28
N ILE A 601 -32.94 6.76 -11.11
CA ILE A 601 -33.26 6.89 -12.53
C ILE A 601 -34.40 7.90 -12.54
N LEU A 602 -34.17 9.10 -13.09
CA LEU A 602 -35.28 9.99 -13.37
C LEU A 602 -36.19 9.12 -14.23
N GLN A 603 -37.25 8.56 -13.63
CA GLN A 603 -38.42 8.14 -14.36
C GLN A 603 -38.67 9.35 -15.22
N SER A 604 -38.48 9.16 -16.52
CA SER A 604 -38.53 10.19 -17.54
C SER A 604 -39.48 11.27 -17.06
N SER A 605 -38.95 12.42 -16.64
CA SER A 605 -39.82 13.57 -16.47
C SER A 605 -40.60 13.64 -17.77
N ASN A 606 -41.92 13.73 -17.65
CA ASN A 606 -42.85 13.95 -18.73
C ASN A 606 -42.58 15.31 -19.40
N THR A 607 -41.37 15.53 -19.90
CA THR A 607 -41.09 16.50 -20.93
C THR A 607 -41.61 15.86 -22.20
N ALA A 608 -42.91 16.06 -22.42
CA ALA A 608 -43.49 16.03 -23.73
C ALA A 608 -42.59 16.88 -24.65
N VAL A 609 -41.70 16.22 -25.38
CA VAL A 609 -41.17 16.78 -26.62
C VAL A 609 -42.33 16.67 -27.60
N ALA A 610 -43.20 17.68 -27.57
CA ALA A 610 -44.10 17.96 -28.67
C ALA A 610 -43.24 18.12 -29.93
N GLY A 611 -43.31 17.16 -30.85
CA GLY A 611 -42.62 17.29 -32.13
C GLY A 611 -42.28 16.02 -32.91
N TYR A 612 -42.49 14.82 -32.38
CA TYR A 612 -42.29 13.60 -33.17
C TYR A 612 -43.64 12.97 -33.58
N THR A 613 -44.17 13.41 -34.71
CA THR A 613 -45.18 12.63 -35.45
C THR A 613 -44.48 11.44 -36.11
N PRO A 614 -44.77 10.19 -35.72
CA PRO A 614 -44.26 9.03 -36.45
C PRO A 614 -44.83 9.03 -37.87
N PRO A 615 -44.05 8.60 -38.89
CA PRO A 615 -44.57 8.49 -40.24
C PRO A 615 -45.70 7.47 -40.30
N PRO A 616 -46.80 7.76 -41.02
CA PRO A 616 -47.93 6.85 -41.10
C PRO A 616 -47.55 5.61 -41.92
N ASN A 617 -47.79 4.44 -41.34
CA ASN A 617 -48.03 3.16 -42.00
C ASN A 617 -47.13 2.75 -43.17
N VAL A 618 -46.26 1.77 -42.93
CA VAL A 618 -45.96 0.75 -43.94
C VAL A 618 -46.12 -0.63 -43.30
N LEU A 619 -47.37 -1.10 -43.30
CA LEU A 619 -47.68 -2.52 -43.42
C LEU A 619 -47.83 -2.80 -44.92
N ASN A 620 -46.87 -3.51 -45.48
CA ASN A 620 -47.02 -4.53 -46.53
C ASN A 620 -45.76 -5.38 -46.58
#